data_AF-A0A7W0Z4R4-F1
#
_entry.id   AF-A0A7W0Z4R4-F1
#
_cell.length_a   1.000
_cell.length_b   1.000
_cell.length_c   1.000
_cell.angle_alpha   90.00
_cell.angle_beta   90.00
_cell.angle_gamma   90.00
#
_symmetry.space_group_name_H-M   'P 1'
#
loop_
_entity.id
_entity.type
_entity.pdbx_description
1 polymer ?
#
loop_
_entity_poly.entity_id
_entity_poly.type
_entity_poly.pdbx_seq_one_letter_code
_entity_poly.pdbx_strand_id
1 'polypeptide(L)'
;MLVRRIARPLLASIFVSGGINALRTPEGHAGVASPVAEKTARALPVNLPTDPQQLVKIDAAVKVGAGTLLALNKLPRISSLLLAGSLIPTTLAGHRFWEEKEPEARQQQQLHFFKNLGLLGGLMLAAVDTEGRPSVGWRTRRAVQDAADATRRGGQAVREAAPF
;
A
#
# COMPACT_ATOMS: atom_id res chain seq x y z
N MET A 1 16.90 5.68 10.74
CA MET A 1 17.74 4.47 10.93
C MET A 1 18.17 3.93 9.58
N LEU A 2 19.45 3.54 9.45
CA LEU A 2 20.09 3.08 8.20
C LEU A 2 19.32 1.95 7.51
N VAL A 3 18.80 1.00 8.28
CA VAL A 3 17.99 -0.14 7.79
C VAL A 3 16.85 0.31 6.87
N ARG A 4 16.16 1.41 7.20
CA ARG A 4 14.99 1.88 6.44
C ARG A 4 15.37 2.49 5.09
N ARG A 5 16.54 3.13 5.03
CA ARG A 5 17.10 3.70 3.79
C ARG A 5 17.49 2.61 2.80
N ILE A 6 17.64 1.36 3.26
CA ILE A 6 17.98 0.20 2.43
C ILE A 6 16.72 -0.64 2.17
N ALA A 7 15.96 -0.96 3.22
CA ALA A 7 14.81 -1.84 3.14
C ALA A 7 13.70 -1.31 2.20
N ARG A 8 13.43 0.01 2.21
CA ARG A 8 12.37 0.58 1.36
C ARG A 8 12.73 0.56 -0.13
N PRO A 9 13.92 0.98 -0.57
CA PRO A 9 14.35 0.77 -1.95
C PRO A 9 14.36 -0.70 -2.37
N LEU A 10 14.82 -1.61 -1.51
CA LEU A 10 14.80 -3.05 -1.80
C LEU A 10 13.38 -3.57 -1.98
N LEU A 11 12.45 -3.22 -1.07
CA LEU A 11 11.05 -3.60 -1.18
C LEU A 11 10.39 -2.99 -2.42
N ALA A 12 10.71 -1.74 -2.75
CA ALA A 12 10.19 -1.04 -3.92
C ALA A 12 10.70 -1.62 -5.25
N SER A 13 11.90 -2.20 -5.27
CA SER A 13 12.58 -2.62 -6.50
C SER A 13 11.74 -3.55 -7.38
N ILE A 14 11.02 -4.50 -6.78
CA ILE A 14 10.20 -5.46 -7.51
C ILE A 14 8.96 -4.80 -8.15
N PHE A 15 8.39 -3.80 -7.49
CA PHE A 15 7.24 -3.06 -8.01
C PHE A 15 7.68 -2.14 -9.15
N VAL A 16 8.80 -1.44 -9.00
CA VAL A 16 9.31 -0.53 -10.05
C VAL A 16 9.74 -1.32 -11.28
N SER A 17 10.54 -2.37 -11.11
CA SER A 17 10.98 -3.20 -12.24
C SER A 17 9.82 -3.91 -12.94
N GLY A 18 8.91 -4.52 -12.17
CA GLY A 18 7.71 -5.16 -12.71
C GLY A 18 6.76 -4.19 -13.41
N GLY A 19 6.56 -3.00 -12.85
CA GLY A 19 5.73 -1.96 -13.45
C GLY A 19 6.33 -1.41 -14.75
N ILE A 20 7.65 -1.16 -14.80
CA ILE A 20 8.32 -0.75 -16.05
C ILE A 20 8.16 -1.83 -17.12
N ASN A 21 8.31 -3.11 -16.75
CA ASN A 21 8.10 -4.22 -17.69
C ASN A 21 6.66 -4.24 -18.22
N ALA A 22 5.67 -4.13 -17.34
CA ALA A 22 4.26 -4.11 -17.72
C ALA A 22 3.89 -2.90 -18.61
N LEU A 23 4.54 -1.75 -18.43
CA LEU A 23 4.38 -0.59 -19.34
C LEU A 23 5.01 -0.81 -20.71
N ARG A 24 6.13 -1.55 -20.78
CA ARG A 24 6.82 -1.87 -22.04
C ARG A 24 6.11 -2.95 -22.86
N THR A 25 5.49 -3.91 -22.19
CA THR A 25 4.78 -5.02 -22.84
C THR A 25 3.36 -5.23 -22.29
N PRO A 26 2.43 -4.26 -22.48
CA PRO A 26 1.09 -4.34 -21.90
C PRO A 26 0.27 -5.52 -22.43
N GLU A 27 0.45 -5.86 -23.71
CA GLU A 27 -0.26 -6.93 -24.42
C GLU A 27 0.00 -8.30 -23.80
N GLY A 28 1.25 -8.58 -23.42
CA GLY A 28 1.64 -9.85 -22.78
C GLY A 28 1.08 -10.02 -21.36
N HIS A 29 0.67 -8.92 -20.71
CA HIS A 29 0.10 -8.93 -19.36
C HIS A 29 -1.44 -8.82 -19.37
N ALA A 30 -2.02 -8.35 -20.48
CA ALA A 30 -3.46 -8.15 -20.62
C ALA A 30 -4.25 -9.46 -20.51
N GLY A 31 -3.75 -10.56 -21.10
CA GLY A 31 -4.42 -11.87 -21.04
C GLY A 31 -4.58 -12.42 -19.62
N VAL A 32 -3.63 -12.14 -18.73
CA VAL A 32 -3.67 -12.52 -17.32
C VAL A 32 -4.54 -11.56 -16.50
N ALA A 33 -4.66 -10.30 -16.93
CA ALA A 33 -5.42 -9.26 -16.24
C ALA A 33 -6.95 -9.32 -16.47
N SER A 34 -7.42 -9.83 -17.62
CA SER A 34 -8.84 -9.81 -18.01
C SER A 34 -9.83 -10.38 -16.97
N PRO A 35 -9.59 -11.53 -16.32
CA PRO A 35 -10.55 -12.10 -15.37
C PRO A 35 -10.65 -11.32 -14.05
N VAL A 36 -9.59 -10.60 -13.69
CA VAL A 36 -9.52 -9.82 -12.44
C VAL A 36 -9.95 -8.38 -12.65
N ALA A 37 -9.69 -7.82 -13.83
CA ALA A 37 -10.24 -6.56 -14.30
C ALA A 37 -11.75 -6.46 -14.04
N GLU A 38 -12.51 -7.47 -14.46
CA GLU A 38 -13.96 -7.50 -14.27
C GLU A 38 -14.38 -7.64 -12.79
N LYS A 39 -13.63 -8.39 -11.98
CA LYS A 39 -13.96 -8.59 -10.56
C LYS A 39 -13.62 -7.36 -9.72
N THR A 40 -12.50 -6.71 -10.02
CA THR A 40 -12.07 -5.48 -9.35
C THR A 40 -12.95 -4.29 -9.75
N ALA A 41 -13.35 -4.19 -11.03
CA ALA A 41 -14.30 -3.17 -11.49
C ALA A 41 -15.68 -3.28 -10.82
N ARG A 42 -16.13 -4.50 -10.48
CA ARG A 42 -17.37 -4.71 -9.74
C ARG A 42 -17.26 -4.46 -8.23
N ALA A 43 -16.07 -4.65 -7.66
CA ALA A 43 -15.85 -4.53 -6.21
C ALA A 43 -15.54 -3.10 -5.76
N LEU A 44 -15.04 -2.24 -6.66
CA LEU A 44 -14.70 -0.86 -6.35
C LEU A 44 -15.80 0.10 -6.85
N PRO A 45 -16.26 1.08 -6.05
CA PRO A 45 -17.25 2.07 -6.45
C PRO A 45 -16.66 3.16 -7.36
N VAL A 46 -15.76 2.79 -8.26
CA VAL A 46 -15.00 3.69 -9.13
C VAL A 46 -15.20 3.19 -10.56
N ASN A 47 -15.54 4.09 -11.49
CA ASN A 47 -15.65 3.77 -12.92
C ASN A 47 -14.27 3.39 -13.46
N LEU A 48 -13.92 2.12 -13.35
CA LEU A 48 -12.71 1.55 -13.89
C LEU A 48 -12.90 1.27 -15.39
N PRO A 49 -11.87 1.53 -16.22
CA PRO A 49 -11.92 1.16 -17.63
C PRO A 49 -12.16 -0.35 -17.77
N THR A 50 -13.02 -0.73 -18.72
CA THR A 50 -13.29 -2.15 -19.02
C THR A 50 -12.19 -2.77 -19.90
N ASP A 51 -11.32 -1.94 -20.50
CA ASP A 51 -10.20 -2.38 -21.32
C ASP A 51 -9.05 -2.97 -20.45
N PRO A 52 -8.74 -4.27 -20.58
CA PRO A 52 -7.67 -4.91 -19.83
C PRO A 52 -6.30 -4.24 -20.01
N GLN A 53 -6.00 -3.68 -21.17
CA GLN A 53 -4.71 -3.02 -21.41
C GLN A 53 -4.59 -1.72 -20.62
N GLN A 54 -5.68 -0.95 -20.51
CA GLN A 54 -5.71 0.27 -19.70
C GLN A 54 -5.53 -0.04 -18.22
N LEU A 55 -6.14 -1.12 -17.74
CA LEU A 55 -5.99 -1.54 -16.34
C LEU A 55 -4.56 -1.98 -16.03
N VAL A 56 -3.92 -2.72 -16.94
CA VAL A 56 -2.48 -3.07 -16.82
C VAL A 56 -1.63 -1.81 -16.75
N LYS A 57 -1.90 -0.81 -17.61
CA LYS A 57 -1.16 0.47 -17.60
C LYS A 57 -1.37 1.25 -16.29
N ILE A 58 -2.59 1.29 -15.76
CA ILE A 58 -2.90 1.95 -14.48
C ILE A 58 -2.18 1.26 -13.33
N ASP A 59 -2.28 -0.06 -13.22
CA ASP A 59 -1.58 -0.84 -12.19
C ASP A 59 -0.06 -0.64 -12.27
N ALA A 60 0.49 -0.68 -13.48
CA ALA A 60 1.90 -0.46 -13.71
C ALA A 60 2.35 0.96 -13.33
N ALA A 61 1.55 1.98 -13.66
CA ALA A 61 1.82 3.36 -13.25
C ALA A 61 1.77 3.53 -11.73
N VAL A 62 0.81 2.89 -11.05
CA VAL A 62 0.75 2.86 -9.57
C VAL A 62 1.99 2.21 -8.99
N LYS A 63 2.42 1.05 -9.52
CA LYS A 63 3.62 0.34 -9.05
C LYS A 63 4.90 1.16 -9.21
N VAL A 64 5.09 1.81 -10.36
CA VAL A 64 6.26 2.67 -10.60
C VAL A 64 6.22 3.93 -9.73
N GLY A 65 5.08 4.61 -9.67
CA GLY A 65 4.92 5.84 -8.89
C GLY A 65 5.06 5.60 -7.39
N ALA A 66 4.24 4.70 -6.84
CA ALA A 66 4.28 4.37 -5.42
C ALA A 66 5.60 3.68 -5.03
N GLY A 67 6.16 2.83 -5.88
CA GLY A 67 7.47 2.22 -5.67
C GLY A 67 8.57 3.27 -5.56
N THR A 68 8.63 4.21 -6.50
CA THR A 68 9.61 5.31 -6.48
C THR A 68 9.45 6.18 -5.24
N LEU A 69 8.21 6.56 -4.89
CA LEU A 69 7.93 7.35 -3.69
C LEU A 69 8.35 6.61 -2.41
N LEU A 70 8.06 5.30 -2.32
CA LEU A 70 8.48 4.45 -1.21
C LEU A 70 10.02 4.41 -1.09
N ALA A 71 10.72 4.20 -2.21
CA ALA A 71 12.18 4.16 -2.27
C ALA A 71 12.80 5.48 -1.81
N LEU A 72 12.24 6.62 -2.23
CA LEU A 72 12.69 7.96 -1.87
C LEU A 72 12.25 8.41 -0.46
N ASN A 73 11.56 7.53 0.28
CA ASN A 73 10.94 7.86 1.57
C ASN A 73 9.98 9.05 1.53
N LYS A 74 9.25 9.21 0.41
CA LYS A 74 8.20 10.22 0.24
C LYS A 74 6.84 9.54 0.40
N LEU A 75 6.04 10.04 1.34
CA LEU A 75 4.71 9.48 1.67
C LEU A 75 4.72 7.95 1.86
N PRO A 76 5.68 7.38 2.62
CA PRO A 76 5.94 5.94 2.65
C PRO A 76 4.68 5.12 3.01
N ARG A 77 3.80 5.67 3.85
CA ARG A 77 2.56 5.03 4.26
C ARG A 77 1.56 4.86 3.12
N ILE A 78 1.31 5.95 2.39
CA ILE A 78 0.37 5.95 1.26
C ILE A 78 0.94 5.06 0.15
N SER A 79 2.22 5.21 -0.15
CA SER A 79 2.92 4.38 -1.14
C SER A 79 2.81 2.89 -0.80
N SER A 80 3.02 2.53 0.47
CA SER A 80 2.93 1.13 0.91
C SER A 80 1.51 0.57 0.81
N LEU A 81 0.50 1.37 1.17
CA LEU A 81 -0.91 0.99 1.05
C LEU A 81 -1.35 0.84 -0.42
N LEU A 82 -0.91 1.73 -1.31
CA LEU A 82 -1.18 1.63 -2.73
C LEU A 82 -0.57 0.37 -3.34
N LEU A 83 0.70 0.10 -3.02
CA LEU A 83 1.38 -1.11 -3.48
C LEU A 83 0.71 -2.38 -2.93
N ALA A 84 0.33 -2.39 -1.65
CA ALA A 84 -0.38 -3.51 -1.03
C ALA A 84 -1.74 -3.75 -1.70
N GLY A 85 -2.50 -2.67 -1.95
CA GLY A 85 -3.77 -2.71 -2.65
C GLY A 85 -3.64 -3.24 -4.08
N SER A 86 -2.57 -2.88 -4.80
CA SER A 86 -2.30 -3.39 -6.15
C SER A 86 -1.88 -4.86 -6.18
N LEU A 87 -1.24 -5.34 -5.10
CA LEU A 87 -0.67 -6.68 -5.03
C LEU A 87 -1.75 -7.76 -4.87
N ILE A 88 -2.85 -7.45 -4.18
CA ILE A 88 -3.96 -8.39 -3.95
C ILE A 88 -4.61 -8.85 -5.27
N PRO A 89 -5.15 -7.95 -6.13
CA PRO A 89 -5.76 -8.37 -7.39
C PRO A 89 -4.74 -9.03 -8.32
N THR A 90 -3.51 -8.53 -8.39
CA THR A 90 -2.48 -9.10 -9.28
C THR A 90 -2.05 -10.51 -8.85
N THR A 91 -2.03 -10.81 -7.54
CA THR A 91 -1.78 -12.16 -7.03
C THR A 91 -2.95 -13.10 -7.33
N LEU A 92 -4.19 -12.63 -7.15
CA LEU A 92 -5.38 -13.40 -7.49
C LEU A 92 -5.53 -13.65 -8.99
N ALA A 93 -4.96 -12.79 -9.83
CA ALA A 93 -4.96 -12.95 -11.28
C ALA A 93 -3.92 -13.97 -11.75
N GLY A 94 -2.67 -13.80 -11.32
CA GLY A 94 -1.53 -14.51 -11.89
C GLY A 94 -1.16 -15.82 -11.21
N HIS A 95 -1.54 -16.02 -9.93
CA HIS A 95 -0.94 -17.07 -9.09
C HIS A 95 -1.98 -17.92 -8.36
N ARG A 96 -3.00 -18.38 -9.08
CA ARG A 96 -4.07 -19.25 -8.56
C ARG A 96 -3.62 -20.71 -8.52
N PHE A 97 -2.64 -21.02 -7.68
CA PHE A 97 -2.05 -22.36 -7.61
C PHE A 97 -3.07 -23.48 -7.31
N TRP A 98 -4.20 -23.13 -6.71
CA TRP A 98 -5.30 -24.05 -6.40
C TRP A 98 -6.11 -24.48 -7.63
N GLU A 99 -5.96 -23.79 -8.78
CA GLU A 99 -6.57 -24.15 -10.06
C GLU A 99 -5.62 -24.93 -10.98
N GLU A 100 -4.33 -25.01 -10.62
CA GLU A 100 -3.30 -25.69 -11.41
C GLU A 100 -3.32 -27.21 -11.17
N LYS A 101 -3.33 -27.99 -12.26
CA LYS A 101 -3.45 -29.45 -12.23
C LYS A 101 -2.09 -30.13 -12.33
N GLU A 102 -1.13 -29.51 -13.01
CA GLU A 102 0.22 -30.03 -13.14
C GLU A 102 1.03 -29.81 -11.84
N PRO A 103 1.59 -30.86 -11.20
CA PRO A 103 2.26 -30.73 -9.90
C PRO A 103 3.42 -29.73 -9.88
N GLU A 104 4.23 -29.70 -10.95
CA GLU A 104 5.39 -28.79 -11.05
C GLU A 104 4.96 -27.33 -11.22
N ALA A 105 4.01 -27.08 -12.13
CA ALA A 105 3.45 -25.75 -12.35
C ALA A 105 2.75 -25.23 -11.07
N ARG A 106 2.06 -26.10 -10.34
CA ARG A 106 1.41 -25.76 -9.08
C ARG A 106 2.42 -25.34 -8.02
N GLN A 107 3.54 -26.04 -7.88
CA GLN A 107 4.60 -25.62 -6.95
C GLN A 107 5.16 -24.24 -7.29
N GLN A 108 5.42 -23.97 -8.57
CA GLN A 108 5.91 -22.66 -8.99
C GLN A 108 4.89 -21.55 -8.67
N GLN A 109 3.61 -21.79 -8.93
CA GLN A 109 2.54 -20.84 -8.59
C GLN A 109 2.41 -20.61 -7.08
N GLN A 110 2.59 -21.65 -6.25
CA GLN A 110 2.64 -21.52 -4.80
C GLN A 110 3.81 -20.65 -4.33
N LEU A 111 5.00 -20.83 -4.91
CA LEU A 111 6.17 -20.02 -4.59
C LEU A 111 5.93 -18.54 -4.90
N HIS A 112 5.32 -18.23 -6.05
CA HIS A 112 4.95 -16.87 -6.39
C HIS A 112 3.91 -16.28 -5.45
N PHE A 113 2.90 -17.06 -5.07
CA PHE A 113 1.91 -16.66 -4.08
C PHE A 113 2.57 -16.29 -2.74
N PHE A 114 3.43 -17.16 -2.19
CA PHE A 114 4.12 -16.89 -0.92
C PHE A 114 5.10 -15.73 -1.01
N LYS A 115 5.77 -15.54 -2.15
CA LYS A 115 6.59 -14.35 -2.41
C LYS A 115 5.75 -13.08 -2.31
N ASN A 116 4.57 -13.05 -2.94
CA ASN A 116 3.67 -11.91 -2.85
C ASN A 116 3.14 -11.69 -1.43
N LEU A 117 2.85 -12.77 -0.68
CA LEU A 117 2.46 -12.66 0.72
C LEU A 117 3.57 -12.05 1.60
N GLY A 118 4.82 -12.46 1.37
CA GLY A 118 5.99 -11.86 2.04
C GLY A 118 6.15 -10.37 1.72
N LEU A 119 5.96 -9.98 0.45
CA LEU A 119 5.96 -8.57 0.03
C LEU A 119 4.83 -7.78 0.70
N LEU A 120 3.62 -8.35 0.78
CA LEU A 120 2.48 -7.74 1.47
C LEU A 120 2.82 -7.48 2.94
N GLY A 121 3.41 -8.46 3.64
CA GLY A 121 3.87 -8.29 5.02
C GLY A 121 4.89 -7.15 5.17
N GLY A 122 5.87 -7.07 4.27
CA GLY A 122 6.83 -5.97 4.23
C GLY A 122 6.19 -4.59 4.01
N LEU A 123 5.20 -4.51 3.12
CA LEU A 123 4.44 -3.30 2.86
C LEU A 123 3.57 -2.89 4.06
N MET A 124 2.93 -3.84 4.72
CA MET A 124 2.15 -3.56 5.93
C MET A 124 3.02 -2.99 7.05
N LEU A 125 4.22 -3.56 7.27
CA LEU A 125 5.19 -3.01 8.20
C LEU A 125 5.59 -1.58 7.81
N ALA A 126 5.89 -1.33 6.53
CA ALA A 126 6.22 0.00 6.04
C ALA A 126 5.06 1.01 6.16
N ALA A 127 3.81 0.55 6.09
CA ALA A 127 2.61 1.38 6.23
C ALA A 127 2.37 1.83 7.68
N VAL A 128 2.62 0.96 8.66
CA VAL A 128 2.42 1.30 10.09
C VAL A 128 3.61 2.04 10.69
N ASP A 129 4.78 1.92 10.08
CA ASP A 129 5.99 2.56 10.53
C ASP A 129 5.85 4.11 10.64
N THR A 130 6.06 4.65 11.84
CA THR A 130 5.87 6.08 12.17
C THR A 130 7.16 6.90 12.05
N GLU A 131 8.33 6.27 11.96
CA GLU A 131 9.63 6.98 11.90
C GLU A 131 9.88 8.00 13.02
N GLY A 132 9.23 7.84 14.17
CA GLY A 132 9.23 8.85 15.24
C GLY A 132 8.42 10.12 14.91
N ARG A 133 7.79 10.20 13.72
CA ARG A 133 6.81 11.22 13.38
C ARG A 133 5.42 10.73 13.76
N PRO A 134 4.75 11.35 14.75
CA PRO A 134 3.42 10.90 15.15
C PRO A 134 2.43 11.02 13.99
N SER A 135 1.49 10.06 13.94
CA SER A 135 0.43 10.05 12.92
C SER A 135 -0.43 11.32 13.00
N VAL A 136 -1.11 11.67 11.90
CA VAL A 136 -2.03 12.82 11.87
C VAL A 136 -3.09 12.71 12.98
N GLY A 137 -3.65 11.50 13.17
CA GLY A 137 -4.60 11.23 14.25
C GLY A 137 -4.00 11.45 15.64
N TRP A 138 -2.74 11.04 15.86
CA TRP A 138 -2.04 11.32 17.11
C TRP A 138 -1.87 12.82 17.34
N ARG A 139 -1.46 13.58 16.32
CA ARG A 139 -1.29 15.04 16.43
C ARG A 139 -2.62 15.75 16.73
N THR A 140 -3.69 15.30 16.08
CA THR A 140 -5.04 15.85 16.30
C THR A 140 -5.52 15.56 17.72
N ARG A 141 -5.39 14.30 18.19
CA ARG A 141 -5.76 13.91 19.55
C ARG A 141 -4.94 14.66 20.60
N ARG A 142 -3.65 14.86 20.33
CA ARG A 142 -2.75 15.61 21.22
C ARG A 142 -3.15 17.08 21.32
N ALA A 143 -3.46 17.73 20.20
CA ALA A 143 -3.94 19.11 20.18
C ALA A 143 -5.25 19.29 20.97
N VAL A 144 -6.19 18.34 20.85
CA VAL A 144 -7.44 18.34 21.64
C VAL A 144 -7.17 18.16 23.13
N GLN A 145 -6.26 17.26 23.50
CA GLN A 145 -5.86 17.05 24.90
C GLN A 145 -5.19 18.31 25.49
N ASP A 146 -4.25 18.91 24.76
CA ASP A 146 -3.55 20.12 25.20
C ASP A 146 -4.55 21.29 25.39
N ALA A 147 -5.55 21.42 24.51
CA ALA A 147 -6.62 22.42 24.65
C ALA A 147 -7.55 22.16 25.85
N ALA A 148 -7.91 20.90 26.10
CA ALA A 148 -8.71 20.51 27.27
C ALA A 148 -7.95 20.78 28.58
N ASP A 149 -6.65 20.49 28.63
CA ASP A 149 -5.80 20.72 29.79
C ASP A 149 -5.57 22.21 30.05
N ALA A 150 -5.46 23.04 29.01
CA ALA A 150 -5.38 24.49 29.13
C ALA A 150 -6.67 25.08 29.72
N THR A 151 -7.83 24.58 29.27
CA THR A 151 -9.15 25.02 29.77
C THR A 151 -9.33 24.63 31.25
N ARG A 152 -8.94 23.41 31.64
CA ARG A 152 -8.98 22.96 33.04
C ARG A 152 -8.10 23.82 33.95
N ARG A 153 -6.88 24.13 33.51
CA ARG A 153 -5.96 25.00 34.27
C ARG A 153 -6.52 26.43 34.41
N GLY A 154 -7.09 26.98 33.35
CA GLY A 154 -7.76 28.29 33.40
C GLY A 154 -8.93 28.32 34.39
N GLY A 155 -9.78 27.28 34.38
CA GLY A 155 -10.89 27.16 35.32
C GLY A 155 -10.45 27.00 36.78
N GLN A 156 -9.36 26.27 37.04
CA GLN A 156 -8.78 26.15 38.38
C GLN A 156 -8.22 27.49 38.89
N ALA A 157 -7.48 28.22 38.06
CA ALA A 157 -6.93 29.51 38.43
C ALA A 157 -8.02 30.55 38.75
N VAL A 158 -9.12 30.57 37.99
CA VAL A 158 -10.28 31.44 38.27
C VAL A 158 -10.96 31.06 39.58
N ARG A 159 -11.07 29.76 39.88
CA ARG A 159 -11.69 29.26 41.12
C ARG A 159 -10.83 29.55 42.36
N GLU A 160 -9.51 29.56 42.21
CA GLU A 160 -8.56 29.94 43.26
C GLU A 160 -8.50 31.46 43.49
N ALA A 161 -8.74 32.27 42.45
CA ALA A 161 -8.71 33.72 42.52
C ALA A 161 -10.03 34.38 42.96
N ALA A 162 -11.13 33.62 43.05
CA ALA A 162 -12.41 34.13 43.53
C ALA A 162 -12.40 34.23 45.07
N PRO A 163 -12.48 35.44 45.66
CA PRO A 163 -12.62 35.58 47.10
C PRO A 163 -14.01 35.10 47.53
N PHE A 164 -14.06 34.45 48.69
CA PHE A 164 -15.31 34.08 49.37
C PHE A 164 -16.17 35.31 49.69
#